data_AF-A0A800KUR9-F1
#
_entry.id   AF-A0A800KUR9-F1
#
_cell.length_a   1.000
_cell.length_b   1.000
_cell.length_c   1.000
_cell.angle_alpha   90.00
_cell.angle_beta   90.00
_cell.angle_gamma   90.00
#
_symmetry.space_group_name_H-M   'P 1'
#
loop_
_entity.id
_entity.type
_entity.pdbx_description
1 polymer ?
#
loop_
_entity_poly.entity_id
_entity_poly.type
_entity_poly.pdbx_seq_one_letter_code
_entity_poly.pdbx_strand_id
1 'polypeptide(L)' 'MPEIFMADKAIEVEVAFAKPHAQVLVRVTVLTGESVAQAIKKSAILEQFPEIELTRLKVG' A
#
# COMPACT_ATOMS: atom_id res chain seq x y z
N MET A 1 -1.27 -15.25 26.46
CA MET A 1 -1.67 -13.85 26.20
C MET A 1 -0.58 -13.24 25.32
N PRO A 2 -0.87 -12.71 24.12
CA PRO A 2 0.02 -11.76 23.47
C PRO A 2 -0.55 -10.35 23.59
N GLU A 3 0.35 -9.41 23.89
CA GLU A 3 0.07 -8.00 24.07
C GLU A 3 -0.39 -7.36 22.75
N ILE A 4 -1.64 -6.89 22.75
CA ILE A 4 -2.21 -6.05 21.70
C ILE A 4 -1.69 -4.62 21.96
N PHE A 5 -0.44 -4.34 21.58
CA PHE A 5 0.12 -3.00 21.78
C PHE A 5 -0.46 -2.01 20.77
N MET A 6 -1.14 -1.00 21.30
CA MET A 6 -1.65 0.20 20.65
C MET A 6 -2.76 -0.02 19.62
N ALA A 7 -4.00 0.00 20.14
CA ALA A 7 -5.26 0.32 19.48
C ALA A 7 -5.22 0.50 17.96
N ASP A 8 -5.86 -0.44 17.24
CA ASP A 8 -6.34 -0.44 15.85
C ASP A 8 -6.85 0.93 15.33
N LYS A 9 -5.98 1.93 15.20
CA LYS A 9 -6.34 3.15 14.51
C LYS A 9 -6.04 2.91 13.04
N ALA A 10 -7.08 2.52 12.32
CA ALA A 10 -7.02 2.47 10.88
C ALA A 10 -6.99 3.89 10.31
N ILE A 11 -6.12 4.11 9.34
CA ILE A 11 -6.07 5.34 8.54
C ILE A 11 -6.37 4.99 7.08
N GLU A 12 -7.00 5.91 6.37
CA GLU A 12 -7.14 5.82 4.93
C GLU A 12 -5.93 6.45 4.27
N VAL A 13 -5.31 5.69 3.35
CA VAL A 13 -4.22 6.18 2.51
C VAL A 13 -4.53 5.86 1.05
N GLU A 14 -3.94 6.62 0.15
CA GLU A 14 -4.09 6.44 -1.29
C GLU A 14 -2.77 5.93 -1.89
N VAL A 15 -2.84 4.82 -2.61
CA VAL A 15 -1.74 4.28 -3.40
C VAL A 15 -1.94 4.72 -4.84
N ALA A 16 -1.10 5.66 -5.28
CA ALA A 16 -1.08 6.15 -6.65
C ALA A 16 0.01 5.44 -7.46
N PHE A 17 -0.33 4.97 -8.66
CA PHE A 17 0.63 4.48 -9.64
C PHE A 17 0.29 5.04 -11.01
N ALA A 18 1.30 5.55 -11.71
CA ALA A 18 1.12 6.17 -13.01
C ALA A 18 2.21 5.75 -13.99
N LYS A 19 1.76 5.44 -15.20
CA LYS A 19 2.52 5.27 -16.44
C LYS A 19 2.03 6.33 -17.43
N PRO A 20 2.80 6.63 -18.49
CA PRO A 20 2.39 7.61 -19.50
C PRO A 20 0.99 7.35 -20.12
N HIS A 21 0.55 6.10 -20.17
CA HIS A 21 -0.72 5.67 -20.76
C HIS A 21 -1.74 5.10 -19.75
N ALA A 22 -1.41 5.07 -18.45
CA ALA A 22 -2.29 4.50 -17.43
C ALA A 22 -2.05 5.15 -16.07
N GLN A 23 -3.10 5.60 -15.40
CA GLN A 23 -3.02 6.16 -14.06
C GLN A 23 -4.07 5.49 -13.17
N VAL A 24 -3.64 5.03 -12.00
CA VAL A 24 -4.48 4.34 -11.03
C VAL A 24 -4.26 4.97 -9.65
N LEU A 25 -5.36 5.20 -8.96
CA LEU A 25 -5.39 5.67 -7.57
C LEU A 25 -6.28 4.73 -6.78
N VAL A 26 -5.71 4.04 -5.79
CA VAL A 26 -6.43 3.05 -4.98
C VAL A 26 -6.47 3.52 -3.54
N ARG A 27 -7.67 3.66 -2.97
CA ARG A 27 -7.85 3.90 -1.55
C ARG A 27 -7.72 2.59 -0.79
N VAL A 28 -6.87 2.59 0.23
CA VAL A 28 -6.68 1.44 1.11
C VAL A 28 -6.72 1.89 2.56
N THR A 29 -7.35 1.06 3.38
CA THR A 29 -7.36 1.25 4.82
C THR A 29 -6.22 0.43 5.42
N VAL A 30 -5.31 1.10 6.10
CA VAL A 30 -4.15 0.48 6.76
C VAL A 30 -4.16 0.78 8.24
N LEU A 31 -3.62 -0.13 9.04
CA LEU A 31 -3.44 0.13 10.46
C LEU A 31 -2.29 1.13 10.65
N THR A 32 -2.42 2.00 11.65
CA THR A 32 -1.33 2.90 12.04
C THR A 32 -0.09 2.08 12.38
N GLY A 33 1.03 2.39 11.73
CA GLY A 33 2.28 1.65 11.88
C GLY A 33 2.50 0.54 10.83
N GLU A 34 1.52 0.23 9.98
CA GLU A 34 1.79 -0.60 8.81
C GLU A 34 2.75 0.10 7.85
N SER A 35 3.60 -0.70 7.21
CA SER A 35 4.57 -0.22 6.23
C SER A 35 3.90 0.14 4.90
N VAL A 36 4.56 1.01 4.14
CA VAL A 36 4.18 1.34 2.75
C VAL A 36 4.02 0.07 1.89
N ALA A 37 4.90 -0.92 2.08
CA ALA A 37 4.80 -2.19 1.35
C ALA A 37 3.52 -2.97 1.67
N GLN A 38 3.01 -2.90 2.90
CA GLN A 38 1.72 -3.50 3.27
C GLN A 38 0.55 -2.74 2.63
N ALA A 39 0.61 -1.41 2.59
CA ALA A 39 -0.39 -0.59 1.89
C ALA A 39 -0.46 -0.94 0.39
N ILE A 40 0.69 -1.08 -0.27
CA ILE A 40 0.75 -1.42 -1.70
C ILE A 40 0.25 -2.85 -1.99
N LYS A 41 0.52 -3.81 -1.09
CA LYS A 41 -0.06 -5.15 -1.22
C LYS A 41 -1.59 -5.12 -1.09
N LYS A 42 -2.11 -4.33 -0.14
CA LYS A 42 -3.56 -4.16 0.06
C LYS A 42 -4.25 -3.45 -1.10
N SER A 43 -3.54 -2.64 -1.89
CA SER A 43 -4.13 -1.96 -3.05
C SER A 43 -4.31 -2.86 -4.28
N ALA A 44 -3.84 -4.11 -4.22
CA ALA A 44 -3.84 -5.07 -5.33
C ALA A 44 -3.16 -4.54 -6.61
N ILE A 45 -2.36 -3.47 -6.49
CA ILE A 45 -1.74 -2.82 -7.66
C ILE A 45 -0.66 -3.71 -8.29
N LEU A 46 -0.06 -4.59 -7.49
CA LEU A 46 0.88 -5.60 -7.94
C LEU A 46 0.21 -6.70 -8.78
N GLU A 47 -1.08 -6.94 -8.57
CA GLU A 47 -1.86 -7.89 -9.38
C GLU A 47 -2.30 -7.24 -10.70
N GLN A 48 -2.61 -5.93 -10.67
CA GLN A 48 -2.93 -5.16 -11.87
C GLN A 48 -1.72 -4.87 -12.75
N PHE A 49 -0.55 -4.69 -12.13
CA PHE A 49 0.71 -4.37 -12.78
C PHE A 49 1.82 -5.29 -12.24
N PRO A 50 1.86 -6.57 -12.66
CA PRO A 50 2.84 -7.56 -12.18
C PRO A 50 4.30 -7.20 -12.49
N GLU A 51 4.53 -6.25 -13.39
CA GLU A 51 5.84 -5.65 -13.70
C GLU A 51 6.37 -4.71 -12.61
N ILE A 52 5.57 -4.34 -11.61
CA ILE A 52 6.00 -3.50 -10.48
C ILE A 52 6.87 -4.33 -9.55
N GLU A 53 8.18 -4.08 -9.57
CA GLU A 53 9.11 -4.62 -8.59
C GLU A 53 9.36 -3.62 -7.44
N LEU A 54 8.74 -3.88 -6.29
CA LEU A 54 8.87 -3.05 -5.08
C LEU A 54 10.31 -2.94 -4.54
N THR A 55 11.17 -3.91 -4.87
CA THR A 55 12.59 -3.90 -4.47
C THR A 55 13.42 -2.92 -5.29
N ARG A 56 12.96 -2.55 -6.49
CA ARG A 56 13.65 -1.64 -7.42
C ARG A 56 13.02 -0.26 -7.48
N LEU A 57 11.70 -0.19 -7.26
CA LEU A 57 10.96 1.06 -7.26
C LEU A 57 11.10 1.77 -5.91
N LYS A 58 11.58 3.00 -5.94
CA LYS A 58 11.55 3.86 -4.76
C LYS A 58 10.11 4.26 -4.48
N VAL A 59 9.67 4.01 -3.26
CA VAL A 59 8.40 4.49 -2.73
C VAL A 59 8.70 5.62 -1.75
N GLY A 60 7.93 6.70 -1.83
CA GLY A 60 8.12 7.93 -1.07
C GLY A 60 6.96 8.21 -0.13
#